data_AF-A0A2J7VS70-F1
#
_entry.id   AF-A0A2J7VS70-F1
#
_cell.length_a   1.000
_cell.length_b   1.000
_cell.length_c   1.000
_cell.angle_alpha   90.00
_cell.angle_beta   90.00
_cell.angle_gamma   90.00
#
_symmetry.space_group_name_H-M   'P 1'
#
loop_
_entity.id
_entity.type
_entity.pdbx_description
1 polymer ?
#
loop_
_entity_poly.entity_id
_entity_poly.type
_entity_poly.pdbx_seq_one_letter_code
_entity_poly.pdbx_strand_id
1 'polypeptide(L)'
;MNRDAFLWGRRTVVDHNAVERMLANLQADHDAGLSPAVIDDLDKAIEWRTRFLTDYQNEAYAAQYASYVEHVRSIEDSSFPGRTDLTRAVAKYYFKLMAIKDEYEVARLYTDTGFLQSVERKFEGDFKLVFNLAPPILSKRDSATGEPKKREFGQWVIPAFRILAKLRFLRGTTFDVFGRTEERRTERALIVQYKSMVDQALSVIASTQDAGHYDAAIKLAKLPDGIRGYGHVRARGIAAAREQEKVLLETLQRRVIALKKAA
;
A
#
# COMPACT_ATOMS: atom_id res chain seq x y z
N MET A 1 34.56 -9.54 -8.46
CA MET A 1 33.76 -10.35 -9.41
C MET A 1 33.06 -11.44 -8.61
N ASN A 2 31.73 -11.50 -8.66
CA ASN A 2 30.95 -12.36 -7.76
C ASN A 2 31.01 -13.83 -8.24
N ARG A 3 31.96 -14.61 -7.68
CA ARG A 3 32.24 -16.00 -8.08
C ARG A 3 31.06 -16.93 -7.82
N ASP A 4 30.25 -16.61 -6.82
CA ASP A 4 29.08 -17.40 -6.46
C ASP A 4 27.99 -17.29 -7.53
N ALA A 5 27.77 -16.09 -8.10
CA ALA A 5 26.83 -15.93 -9.21
C ALA A 5 27.18 -16.81 -10.41
N PHE A 6 28.48 -16.95 -10.73
CA PHE A 6 28.94 -17.85 -11.80
C PHE A 6 28.81 -19.34 -11.42
N LEU A 7 29.08 -19.69 -10.17
CA LEU A 7 28.87 -21.05 -9.66
C LEU A 7 27.40 -21.46 -9.70
N TRP A 8 26.49 -20.57 -9.30
CA TRP A 8 25.05 -20.77 -9.42
C TRP A 8 24.64 -20.94 -10.87
N GLY A 9 25.12 -20.09 -11.79
CA GLY A 9 24.88 -20.26 -13.22
C GLY A 9 25.33 -21.62 -13.76
N ARG A 10 26.51 -22.10 -13.36
CA ARG A 10 27.01 -23.44 -13.75
C ARG A 10 26.17 -24.57 -13.17
N ARG A 11 25.71 -24.45 -11.92
CA ARG A 11 24.85 -25.45 -11.27
C ARG A 11 23.47 -25.53 -11.92
N THR A 12 22.89 -24.39 -12.30
CA THR A 12 21.59 -24.36 -13.00
C THR A 12 21.64 -25.06 -14.35
N VAL A 13 22.77 -24.98 -15.06
CA VAL A 13 22.97 -25.69 -16.34
C VAL A 13 23.07 -27.21 -16.14
N VAL A 14 23.63 -27.67 -15.02
CA VAL A 14 23.79 -29.11 -14.72
C VAL A 14 22.50 -29.72 -14.17
N ASP A 15 21.84 -29.05 -13.21
CA ASP A 15 20.59 -29.52 -12.62
C ASP A 15 19.73 -28.33 -12.17
N HIS A 16 18.86 -27.89 -13.08
CA HIS A 16 17.94 -26.79 -12.87
C HIS A 16 16.97 -27.05 -11.70
N ASN A 17 16.42 -28.27 -11.62
CA ASN A 17 15.39 -28.63 -10.64
C ASN A 17 15.96 -28.72 -9.21
N ALA A 18 17.22 -29.12 -9.04
CA ALA A 18 17.89 -29.08 -7.74
C ALA A 18 18.13 -27.64 -7.27
N VAL A 19 18.54 -26.75 -8.18
CA VAL A 19 18.71 -25.32 -7.88
C VAL A 19 17.37 -24.67 -7.52
N GLU A 20 16.30 -24.94 -8.27
CA GLU A 20 14.96 -24.41 -7.96
C GLU A 20 14.45 -24.87 -6.59
N ARG A 21 14.60 -26.16 -6.24
CA ARG A 21 14.22 -26.66 -4.90
C ARG A 21 15.02 -25.99 -3.79
N MET A 22 16.32 -25.75 -4.00
CA MET A 22 17.17 -25.09 -3.02
C MET A 22 16.81 -23.60 -2.88
N LEU A 23 16.49 -22.92 -3.97
CA LEU A 23 16.02 -21.53 -3.97
C LEU A 23 14.62 -21.41 -3.35
N ALA A 24 13.72 -22.35 -3.61
CA ALA A 24 12.38 -22.37 -3.00
C ALA A 24 12.47 -22.53 -1.48
N ASN A 25 13.37 -23.39 -0.99
CA ASN A 25 13.61 -23.55 0.45
C ASN A 25 14.23 -22.27 1.08
N LEU A 26 15.12 -21.59 0.37
CA LEU A 26 15.68 -20.30 0.82
C LEU A 26 14.64 -19.17 0.79
N GLN A 27 13.72 -19.18 -0.19
CA GLN A 27 12.62 -18.22 -0.30
C GLN A 27 11.58 -18.41 0.82
N ALA A 28 11.29 -19.65 1.23
CA ALA A 28 10.38 -19.94 2.34
C ALA A 28 10.86 -19.37 3.69
N ASP A 29 12.17 -19.31 3.93
CA ASP A 29 12.76 -18.64 5.10
C ASP A 29 12.84 -17.11 4.94
N HIS A 30 12.60 -16.58 3.73
CA HIS A 30 12.82 -15.18 3.36
C HIS A 30 11.55 -14.31 3.25
N ASP A 31 10.36 -14.89 3.42
CA ASP A 31 9.07 -14.16 3.35
C ASP A 31 8.79 -13.23 4.56
N ALA A 32 9.77 -13.03 5.44
CA ALA A 32 9.74 -11.94 6.43
C ALA A 32 9.97 -10.54 5.80
N GLY A 33 10.19 -10.43 4.48
CA GLY A 33 10.57 -9.20 3.78
C GLY A 33 9.49 -8.59 2.87
N LEU A 34 8.89 -7.48 3.32
CA LEU A 34 8.33 -6.36 2.54
C LEU A 34 7.15 -6.57 1.57
N SER A 35 6.70 -7.80 1.32
CA SER A 35 5.38 -8.06 0.72
C SER A 35 4.62 -9.05 1.60
N PRO A 36 3.45 -8.69 2.15
CA PRO A 36 2.69 -9.65 2.94
C PRO A 36 2.35 -10.86 2.06
N ALA A 37 2.62 -12.05 2.59
CA ALA A 37 2.07 -13.29 2.07
C ALA A 37 0.58 -13.11 1.77
N VAL A 38 0.08 -13.78 0.74
CA VAL A 38 -1.35 -13.75 0.44
C VAL A 38 -2.07 -14.43 1.61
N ILE A 39 -2.62 -13.63 2.52
CA ILE A 39 -3.47 -14.13 3.60
C ILE A 39 -4.86 -14.31 3.00
N ASP A 40 -5.21 -15.56 2.68
CA ASP A 40 -6.51 -15.92 2.09
C ASP A 40 -7.66 -15.69 3.07
N ASP A 41 -7.41 -15.93 4.36
CA ASP A 41 -8.35 -15.69 5.44
C ASP A 41 -8.54 -14.19 5.69
N LEU A 42 -9.79 -13.72 5.61
CA LEU A 42 -10.10 -12.29 5.70
C LEU A 42 -9.78 -11.71 7.08
N ASP A 43 -10.08 -12.43 8.16
CA ASP A 43 -9.89 -11.96 9.53
C ASP A 43 -8.41 -11.86 9.88
N LYS A 44 -7.62 -12.88 9.54
CA LYS A 44 -6.15 -12.82 9.67
C LYS A 44 -5.57 -11.68 8.85
N ALA A 45 -6.13 -11.42 7.67
CA ALA A 45 -5.66 -10.34 6.80
C ALA A 45 -6.00 -8.95 7.38
N ILE A 46 -7.12 -8.80 8.08
CA ILE A 46 -7.48 -7.58 8.81
C ILE A 46 -6.61 -7.43 10.06
N GLU A 47 -6.42 -8.49 10.84
CA GLU A 47 -5.59 -8.49 12.04
C GLU A 47 -4.15 -8.07 11.72
N TRP A 48 -3.55 -8.66 10.68
CA TRP A 48 -2.20 -8.30 10.25
C TRP A 48 -2.10 -6.83 9.84
N ARG A 49 -3.10 -6.31 9.11
CA ARG A 49 -3.13 -4.89 8.70
C ARG A 49 -3.31 -3.94 9.87
N THR A 50 -4.14 -4.30 10.84
CA THR A 50 -4.31 -3.55 12.08
C THR A 50 -2.99 -3.48 12.84
N ARG A 51 -2.31 -4.61 13.03
CA ARG A 51 -0.98 -4.65 13.66
C ARG A 51 0.04 -3.81 12.90
N PHE A 52 0.08 -3.94 11.58
CA PHE A 52 0.94 -3.13 10.73
C PHE A 52 0.68 -1.64 10.92
N LEU A 53 -0.59 -1.21 10.94
CA LEU A 53 -0.95 0.20 11.11
C LEU A 53 -0.61 0.75 12.51
N THR A 54 -0.66 -0.11 13.52
CA THR A 54 -0.19 0.23 14.87
C THR A 54 1.31 0.52 14.88
N ASP A 55 2.09 -0.36 14.26
CA ASP A 55 3.55 -0.19 14.13
C ASP A 55 3.93 0.98 13.20
N TYR A 56 3.13 1.20 12.17
CA TYR A 56 3.30 2.25 11.17
C TYR A 56 3.05 3.65 11.76
N GLN A 57 2.02 3.81 12.59
CA GLN A 57 1.65 5.08 13.20
C GLN A 57 1.41 4.93 14.70
N ASN A 58 0.23 4.41 15.07
CA ASN A 58 -0.22 4.18 16.44
C ASN A 58 -1.55 3.40 16.47
N GLU A 59 -2.00 3.02 17.66
CA GLU A 59 -3.25 2.27 17.90
C GLU A 59 -4.49 3.01 17.39
N ALA A 60 -4.57 4.33 17.56
CA ALA A 60 -5.71 5.12 17.11
C ALA A 60 -5.86 5.10 15.58
N TYR A 61 -4.75 5.07 14.84
CA TYR A 61 -4.74 4.97 13.38
C TYR A 61 -5.17 3.58 12.91
N ALA A 62 -4.72 2.53 13.60
CA ALA A 62 -5.16 1.17 13.34
C ALA A 62 -6.65 0.96 13.67
N ALA A 63 -7.15 1.58 14.73
CA ALA A 63 -8.56 1.52 15.12
C ALA A 63 -9.48 2.18 14.08
N GLN A 64 -9.05 3.28 13.46
CA GLN A 64 -9.79 3.89 12.33
C GLN A 64 -9.92 2.93 11.15
N TYR A 65 -8.86 2.18 10.84
CA TYR A 65 -8.89 1.15 9.82
C TYR A 65 -9.86 0.02 10.19
N ALA A 66 -9.69 -0.58 11.37
CA ALA A 66 -10.47 -1.73 11.79
C ALA A 66 -11.97 -1.40 11.89
N SER A 67 -12.31 -0.26 12.51
CA SER A 67 -13.70 0.20 12.64
C SER A 67 -14.36 0.45 11.29
N TYR A 68 -13.62 1.00 10.32
CA TYR A 68 -14.18 1.26 8.99
C TYR A 68 -14.42 -0.02 8.20
N VAL A 69 -13.49 -0.98 8.26
CA VAL A 69 -13.67 -2.29 7.62
C VAL A 69 -14.84 -3.04 8.24
N GLU A 70 -14.99 -2.98 9.56
CA GLU A 70 -16.13 -3.60 10.24
C GLU A 70 -17.47 -2.93 9.88
N HIS A 71 -17.49 -1.60 9.73
CA HIS A 71 -18.67 -0.90 9.24
C HIS A 71 -19.10 -1.36 7.83
N VAL A 72 -18.13 -1.52 6.92
CA VAL A 72 -18.37 -2.06 5.58
C VAL A 72 -18.89 -3.49 5.65
N ARG A 73 -18.28 -4.33 6.48
CA ARG A 73 -18.68 -5.72 6.70
C ARG A 73 -20.12 -5.83 7.20
N SER A 74 -20.50 -5.01 8.19
CA SER A 74 -21.86 -4.97 8.71
C SER A 74 -22.91 -4.64 7.63
N ILE A 75 -22.61 -3.68 6.76
CA ILE A 75 -23.54 -3.28 5.69
C ILE A 75 -23.57 -4.35 4.59
N GLU A 76 -22.41 -4.92 4.24
CA GLU A 76 -22.32 -6.00 3.26
C GLU A 76 -23.10 -7.23 3.73
N ASP A 77 -22.93 -7.68 4.97
CA ASP A 77 -23.60 -8.88 5.48
C ASP A 77 -25.12 -8.69 5.60
N SER A 78 -25.58 -7.52 6.03
CA SER A 78 -27.02 -7.21 6.08
C SER A 78 -27.66 -7.09 4.69
N SER A 79 -26.91 -6.62 3.69
CA SER A 79 -27.43 -6.43 2.33
C SER A 79 -27.30 -7.69 1.46
N PHE A 80 -26.21 -8.44 1.64
CA PHE A 80 -25.82 -9.63 0.87
C PHE A 80 -25.19 -10.70 1.78
N PRO A 81 -25.99 -11.42 2.59
CA PRO A 81 -25.49 -12.40 3.55
C PRO A 81 -24.55 -13.44 2.91
N GLY A 82 -23.44 -13.73 3.59
CA GLY A 82 -22.45 -14.72 3.15
C GLY A 82 -21.49 -14.24 2.04
N ARG A 83 -21.62 -13.00 1.55
CA ARG A 83 -20.63 -12.38 0.65
C ARG A 83 -19.60 -11.57 1.43
N THR A 84 -18.36 -11.51 0.92
CA THR A 84 -17.26 -10.79 1.57
C THR A 84 -16.37 -10.03 0.58
N ASP A 85 -16.74 -9.98 -0.71
CA ASP A 85 -15.89 -9.43 -1.77
C ASP A 85 -15.67 -7.92 -1.62
N LEU A 86 -16.69 -7.19 -1.15
CA LEU A 86 -16.58 -5.75 -0.90
C LEU A 86 -15.70 -5.49 0.32
N THR A 87 -15.96 -6.17 1.44
CA THR A 87 -15.13 -6.06 2.65
C THR A 87 -13.68 -6.41 2.35
N ARG A 88 -13.43 -7.48 1.59
CA ARG A 88 -12.07 -7.88 1.19
C ARG A 88 -11.39 -6.82 0.33
N ALA A 89 -12.11 -6.21 -0.61
CA ALA A 89 -11.59 -5.12 -1.42
C ALA A 89 -11.25 -3.89 -0.55
N VAL A 90 -12.17 -3.46 0.31
CA VAL A 90 -11.97 -2.31 1.20
C VAL A 90 -10.83 -2.56 2.18
N ALA A 91 -10.79 -3.74 2.82
CA ALA A 91 -9.72 -4.12 3.74
C ALA A 91 -8.33 -4.02 3.08
N LYS A 92 -8.21 -4.41 1.80
CA LYS A 92 -6.96 -4.32 1.05
C LYS A 92 -6.61 -2.89 0.62
N TYR A 93 -7.55 -2.20 -0.04
CA TYR A 93 -7.24 -0.94 -0.72
C TYR A 93 -7.31 0.27 0.19
N TYR A 94 -8.15 0.25 1.23
CA TYR A 94 -8.11 1.28 2.27
C TYR A 94 -6.77 1.23 3.02
N PHE A 95 -6.32 0.04 3.41
CA PHE A 95 -5.00 -0.15 4.00
C PHE A 95 -3.88 0.34 3.07
N LYS A 96 -3.94 0.03 1.77
CA LYS A 96 -2.94 0.51 0.79
C LYS A 96 -2.85 2.03 0.75
N LEU A 97 -3.98 2.73 0.90
CA LEU A 97 -4.02 4.20 0.94
C LEU A 97 -3.55 4.77 2.28
N MET A 98 -3.77 4.06 3.39
CA MET A 98 -3.33 4.47 4.73
C MET A 98 -1.84 4.23 4.97
N ALA A 99 -1.31 3.12 4.48
CA ALA A 99 0.07 2.67 4.65
C ALA A 99 0.97 3.18 3.50
N ILE A 100 1.00 4.50 3.29
CA ILE A 100 1.90 5.10 2.29
C ILE A 100 3.37 4.95 2.73
N LYS A 101 4.26 4.74 1.77
CA LYS A 101 5.70 4.76 2.03
C LYS A 101 6.19 6.20 2.06
N ASP A 102 5.91 6.89 3.16
CA ASP A 102 6.39 8.24 3.39
C ASP A 102 7.80 8.28 3.99
N GLU A 103 8.31 9.48 4.24
CA GLU A 103 9.68 9.67 4.74
C GLU A 103 9.90 9.00 6.10
N TYR A 104 8.89 9.02 6.98
CA TYR A 104 8.93 8.38 8.29
C TYR A 104 8.95 6.85 8.15
N GLU A 105 8.11 6.30 7.28
CA GLU A 105 8.06 4.86 7.05
C GLU A 105 9.32 4.36 6.34
N VAL A 106 9.83 5.09 5.36
CA VAL A 106 11.12 4.75 4.72
C VAL A 106 12.23 4.69 5.77
N ALA A 107 12.29 5.67 6.68
CA ALA A 107 13.26 5.68 7.76
C ALA A 107 13.11 4.45 8.67
N ARG A 108 11.88 4.14 9.12
CA ARG A 108 11.57 2.96 9.94
C ARG A 108 11.94 1.65 9.23
N LEU A 109 11.65 1.54 7.94
CA LEU A 109 12.01 0.37 7.13
C LEU A 109 13.52 0.14 7.10
N TYR A 110 14.33 1.20 7.06
CA TYR A 110 15.79 1.05 7.13
C TYR A 110 16.29 0.71 8.53
N THR A 111 15.67 1.24 9.60
CA THR A 111 16.28 1.19 10.93
C THR A 111 15.69 0.15 11.87
N ASP A 112 14.39 -0.14 11.74
CA ASP A 112 13.64 -0.85 12.78
C ASP A 112 13.15 -2.24 12.32
N THR A 113 13.23 -2.56 11.02
CA THR A 113 12.72 -3.84 10.47
C THR A 113 13.74 -4.98 10.45
N GLY A 114 14.97 -4.74 10.92
CA GLY A 114 16.05 -5.72 10.76
C GLY A 114 16.77 -5.64 9.40
N PHE A 115 16.43 -4.68 8.54
CA PHE A 115 17.01 -4.55 7.20
C PHE A 115 18.54 -4.44 7.24
N LEU A 116 19.09 -3.54 8.06
CA LEU A 116 20.55 -3.36 8.16
C LEU A 116 21.25 -4.64 8.62
N GLN A 117 20.69 -5.34 9.60
CA GLN A 117 21.20 -6.63 10.08
C GLN A 117 21.11 -7.71 8.99
N SER A 118 20.09 -7.65 8.13
CA SER A 118 19.98 -8.57 6.98
C SER A 118 21.04 -8.29 5.92
N VAL A 119 21.41 -7.02 5.72
CA VAL A 119 22.49 -6.62 4.80
C VAL A 119 23.84 -7.07 5.35
N GLU A 120 24.11 -6.83 6.63
CA GLU A 120 25.34 -7.27 7.31
C GLU A 120 25.55 -8.79 7.25
N ARG A 121 24.47 -9.57 7.34
CA ARG A 121 24.55 -11.04 7.19
C ARG A 121 24.77 -11.51 5.75
N LYS A 122 24.34 -10.73 4.76
CA LYS A 122 24.36 -11.11 3.33
C LYS A 122 25.65 -10.71 2.62
N PHE A 123 26.33 -9.69 3.10
CA PHE A 123 27.54 -9.16 2.47
C PHE A 123 28.75 -9.39 3.37
N GLU A 124 29.74 -10.11 2.84
CA GLU A 124 31.02 -10.33 3.50
C GLU A 124 32.01 -9.18 3.22
N GLY A 125 32.90 -8.90 4.18
CA GLY A 125 33.97 -7.91 4.06
C GLY A 125 33.56 -6.45 4.38
N ASP A 126 34.47 -5.52 4.08
CA ASP A 126 34.26 -4.09 4.34
C ASP A 126 33.37 -3.46 3.26
N PHE A 127 32.05 -3.48 3.45
CA PHE A 127 31.11 -2.80 2.55
C PHE A 127 30.65 -1.45 3.10
N LYS A 128 30.42 -0.49 2.19
CA LYS A 128 29.85 0.82 2.51
C LYS A 128 28.44 0.93 1.96
N LEU A 129 27.49 1.27 2.83
CA LEU A 129 26.13 1.57 2.41
C LEU A 129 26.04 3.00 1.88
N VAL A 130 25.51 3.11 0.66
CA VAL A 130 25.20 4.39 0.02
C VAL A 130 23.71 4.42 -0.28
N PHE A 131 23.04 5.49 0.16
CA PHE A 131 21.63 5.73 -0.03
C PHE A 131 21.45 6.77 -1.13
N ASN A 132 20.71 6.40 -2.19
CA ASN A 132 20.34 7.30 -3.27
C ASN A 132 19.01 7.96 -2.96
N LEU A 133 19.06 9.15 -2.35
CA LEU A 133 17.86 9.87 -1.89
C LEU A 133 17.67 11.14 -2.71
N ALA A 134 16.41 11.52 -2.89
CA ALA A 134 16.06 12.87 -3.33
C ALA A 134 15.23 13.53 -2.23
N PRO A 135 15.86 14.01 -1.13
CA PRO A 135 15.12 14.61 -0.03
C PRO A 135 14.28 15.81 -0.53
N PRO A 136 12.97 15.87 -0.27
CA PRO A 136 12.07 16.87 -0.86
C PRO A 136 12.50 18.32 -0.58
N ILE A 137 13.13 18.56 0.57
CA ILE A 137 13.54 19.89 1.04
C ILE A 137 14.93 20.29 0.52
N LEU A 138 15.81 19.32 0.23
CA LEU A 138 17.22 19.57 -0.08
C LEU A 138 17.57 19.32 -1.56
N SER A 139 16.67 18.73 -2.34
CA SER A 139 16.92 18.38 -3.73
C SER A 139 16.59 19.55 -4.63
N LYS A 140 17.60 20.10 -5.32
CA LYS A 140 17.37 20.99 -6.46
C LYS A 140 16.63 20.21 -7.53
N ARG A 141 15.60 20.82 -8.14
CA ARG A 141 14.94 20.27 -9.31
C ARG A 141 15.87 20.39 -10.52
N ASP A 142 15.86 19.38 -11.37
CA ASP A 142 16.56 19.42 -12.64
C ASP A 142 15.92 20.44 -13.57
N SER A 143 16.73 21.26 -14.24
CA SER A 143 16.24 22.36 -15.07
C SER A 143 15.67 21.91 -16.41
N ALA A 144 16.01 20.69 -16.88
CA ALA A 144 15.51 20.14 -18.13
C ALA A 144 14.25 19.29 -17.93
N THR A 145 14.16 18.57 -16.81
CA THR A 145 13.06 17.61 -16.54
C THR A 145 12.11 18.05 -15.44
N GLY A 146 12.51 19.01 -14.58
CA GLY A 146 11.74 19.45 -13.42
C GLY A 146 11.76 18.47 -12.24
N GLU A 147 12.42 17.32 -12.37
CA GLU A 147 12.41 16.26 -11.36
C GLU A 147 13.45 16.50 -10.24
N PRO A 148 13.21 16.02 -9.00
CA PRO A 148 14.18 16.12 -7.91
C PRO A 148 15.49 15.38 -8.22
N LYS A 149 16.64 16.08 -8.16
CA LYS A 149 17.95 15.43 -8.36
C LYS A 149 18.27 14.48 -7.21
N LYS A 150 18.49 13.20 -7.55
CA LYS A 150 19.01 12.19 -6.61
C LYS A 150 20.42 12.57 -6.19
N ARG A 151 20.73 12.37 -4.91
CA ARG A 151 22.05 12.57 -4.32
C ARG A 151 22.42 11.33 -3.52
N GLU A 152 23.71 11.03 -3.53
CA GLU A 152 24.28 9.97 -2.73
C GLU A 152 24.52 10.43 -1.30
N PHE A 153 24.09 9.61 -0.36
CA PHE A 153 24.30 9.80 1.07
C PHE A 153 24.97 8.55 1.64
N GLY A 154 26.04 8.72 2.43
CA GLY A 154 26.71 7.60 3.07
C GLY A 154 25.98 7.07 4.31
N GLN A 155 26.60 6.10 5.00
CA GLN A 155 26.12 5.49 6.25
C GLN A 155 25.77 6.48 7.37
N TRP A 156 26.31 7.71 7.34
CA TRP A 156 26.01 8.74 8.33
C TRP A 156 24.52 9.14 8.38
N VAL A 157 23.74 8.82 7.34
CA VAL A 157 22.28 9.05 7.33
C VAL A 157 21.51 8.06 8.22
N ILE A 158 22.07 6.90 8.55
CA ILE A 158 21.39 5.90 9.38
C ILE A 158 20.97 6.48 10.74
N PRO A 159 21.85 7.17 11.50
CA PRO A 159 21.44 7.91 12.70
C PRO A 159 20.27 8.88 12.48
N ALA A 160 20.27 9.62 11.35
CA ALA A 160 19.18 10.54 11.02
C ALA A 160 17.86 9.81 10.76
N PHE A 161 17.89 8.67 10.07
CA PHE A 161 16.71 7.81 9.90
C PHE A 161 16.20 7.26 11.23
N ARG A 162 17.07 6.89 12.18
CA ARG A 162 16.62 6.42 13.50
C ARG A 162 15.84 7.49 14.26
N ILE A 163 16.29 8.74 14.15
CA ILE A 163 15.57 9.88 14.73
C ILE A 163 14.25 10.09 13.99
N LEU A 164 14.29 10.13 12.65
CA LEU A 164 13.10 10.36 11.82
C LEU A 164 12.03 9.29 12.03
N ALA A 165 12.39 8.01 12.16
CA ALA A 165 11.47 6.92 12.46
C ALA A 165 10.71 7.13 13.79
N LYS A 166 11.39 7.65 14.81
CA LYS A 166 10.77 8.00 16.11
C LYS A 166 9.86 9.23 16.03
N LEU A 167 10.08 10.12 15.05
CA LEU A 167 9.28 11.31 14.82
C LEU A 167 8.02 11.04 13.97
N ARG A 168 7.65 9.78 13.70
CA ARG A 168 6.43 9.41 12.97
C ARG A 168 5.14 9.99 13.57
N PHE A 169 5.12 10.30 14.88
CA PHE A 169 3.98 10.95 15.52
C PHE A 169 3.71 12.36 14.97
N LEU A 170 4.69 13.00 14.32
CA LEU A 170 4.50 14.28 13.65
C LEU A 170 3.68 14.14 12.36
N ARG A 171 3.56 12.95 11.77
CA ARG A 171 2.83 12.69 10.53
C ARG A 171 1.42 13.28 10.59
N GLY A 172 1.08 14.11 9.61
CA GLY A 172 -0.22 14.74 9.49
C GLY A 172 -0.48 15.91 10.45
N THR A 173 0.46 16.24 11.35
CA THR A 173 0.36 17.41 12.24
C THR A 173 0.84 18.70 11.56
N THR A 174 0.69 19.85 12.22
CA THR A 174 1.21 21.15 11.74
C THR A 174 2.74 21.18 11.66
N PHE A 175 3.41 20.35 12.46
CA PHE A 175 4.86 20.18 12.49
C PHE A 175 5.38 19.18 11.43
N ASP A 176 4.49 18.56 10.66
CA ASP A 176 4.87 17.70 9.54
C ASP A 176 5.40 18.52 8.37
N VAL A 177 6.72 18.70 8.31
CA VAL A 177 7.36 19.44 7.21
C VAL A 177 7.23 18.72 5.86
N PHE A 178 7.25 17.38 5.86
CA PHE A 178 7.10 16.58 4.64
C PHE A 178 5.65 16.57 4.15
N GLY A 179 4.70 16.56 5.08
CA GLY A 179 3.26 16.61 4.83
C GLY A 179 2.76 17.87 4.10
N ARG A 180 3.59 18.92 3.99
CA ARG A 180 3.25 20.18 3.30
C ARG A 180 3.37 20.12 1.78
N THR A 181 4.05 19.09 1.24
CA THR A 181 4.18 18.90 -0.21
C THR A 181 2.83 18.61 -0.87
N GLU A 182 2.69 18.95 -2.14
CA GLU A 182 1.48 18.67 -2.93
C GLU A 182 1.18 17.16 -2.99
N GLU A 183 2.22 16.34 -3.12
CA GLU A 183 2.11 14.88 -3.14
C GLU A 183 1.48 14.35 -1.84
N ARG A 184 2.03 14.74 -0.67
CA ARG A 184 1.48 14.31 0.64
C ARG A 184 0.08 14.84 0.90
N ARG A 185 -0.25 16.06 0.44
CA ARG A 185 -1.62 16.59 0.53
C ARG A 185 -2.59 15.77 -0.32
N THR A 186 -2.18 15.43 -1.54
CA THR A 186 -2.97 14.59 -2.45
C THR A 186 -3.20 13.20 -1.88
N GLU A 187 -2.17 12.57 -1.32
CA GLU A 187 -2.31 11.26 -0.67
C GLU A 187 -3.31 11.27 0.49
N ARG A 188 -3.24 12.27 1.36
CA ARG A 188 -4.21 12.41 2.47
C ARG A 188 -5.62 12.66 1.95
N ALA A 189 -5.76 13.47 0.90
CA ALA A 189 -7.05 13.70 0.25
C ALA A 189 -7.62 12.40 -0.36
N LEU A 190 -6.77 11.53 -0.94
CA LEU A 190 -7.22 10.25 -1.51
C LEU A 190 -7.83 9.32 -0.45
N ILE A 191 -7.32 9.31 0.79
CA ILE A 191 -7.91 8.51 1.87
C ILE A 191 -9.34 8.97 2.16
N VAL A 192 -9.55 10.28 2.26
CA VAL A 192 -10.87 10.88 2.54
C VAL A 192 -11.83 10.69 1.36
N GLN A 193 -11.35 10.91 0.13
CA GLN A 193 -12.11 10.72 -1.11
C GLN A 193 -12.55 9.26 -1.26
N TYR A 194 -11.63 8.32 -1.04
CA TYR A 194 -11.92 6.89 -1.07
C TYR A 194 -13.01 6.51 -0.07
N LYS A 195 -12.90 7.00 1.17
CA LYS A 195 -13.92 6.74 2.20
C LYS A 195 -15.28 7.28 1.78
N SER A 196 -15.35 8.54 1.33
CA SER A 196 -16.60 9.15 0.85
C SER A 196 -17.22 8.39 -0.32
N MET A 197 -16.41 7.93 -1.28
CA MET A 197 -16.84 7.12 -2.42
C MET A 197 -17.41 5.77 -1.97
N VAL A 198 -16.73 5.08 -1.06
CA VAL A 198 -17.22 3.80 -0.51
C VAL A 198 -18.49 4.03 0.31
N ASP A 199 -18.58 5.07 1.13
CA ASP A 199 -19.78 5.40 1.92
C ASP A 199 -21.01 5.67 1.01
N GLN A 200 -20.81 6.35 -0.12
CA GLN A 200 -21.86 6.52 -1.14
C GLN A 200 -22.30 5.18 -1.73
N ALA A 201 -21.36 4.30 -2.07
CA ALA A 201 -21.68 2.97 -2.57
C ALA A 201 -22.42 2.12 -1.52
N LEU A 202 -22.00 2.18 -0.25
CA LEU A 202 -22.65 1.51 0.88
C LEU A 202 -24.12 1.94 1.03
N SER A 203 -24.40 3.24 0.92
CA SER A 203 -25.76 3.78 0.98
C SER A 203 -26.66 3.25 -0.16
N VAL A 204 -26.11 3.16 -1.38
CA VAL A 204 -26.85 2.65 -2.54
C VAL A 204 -27.10 1.14 -2.41
N ILE A 205 -26.10 0.34 -2.02
CA ILE A 205 -26.30 -1.10 -1.88
C ILE A 205 -27.26 -1.46 -0.74
N ALA A 206 -27.20 -0.72 0.38
CA ALA A 206 -28.09 -0.94 1.52
C ALA A 206 -29.56 -0.62 1.17
N SER A 207 -29.80 0.37 0.32
CA SER A 207 -31.14 0.78 -0.08
C SER A 207 -31.73 -0.05 -1.22
N THR A 208 -30.88 -0.54 -2.15
CA THR A 208 -31.34 -1.22 -3.36
C THR A 208 -31.22 -2.73 -3.30
N GLN A 209 -30.23 -3.26 -2.56
CA GLN A 209 -29.87 -4.68 -2.52
C GLN A 209 -29.71 -5.30 -3.93
N ASP A 210 -29.31 -4.49 -4.91
CA ASP A 210 -29.12 -4.91 -6.29
C ASP A 210 -27.72 -5.49 -6.53
N ALA A 211 -27.64 -6.62 -7.22
CA ALA A 211 -26.38 -7.31 -7.50
C ALA A 211 -25.45 -6.50 -8.44
N GLY A 212 -26.01 -5.74 -9.38
CA GLY A 212 -25.24 -4.86 -10.26
C GLY A 212 -24.62 -3.68 -9.51
N HIS A 213 -25.34 -3.10 -8.56
CA HIS A 213 -24.80 -2.09 -7.65
C HIS A 213 -23.70 -2.65 -6.74
N TYR A 214 -23.87 -3.89 -6.26
CA TYR A 214 -22.84 -4.57 -5.48
C TYR A 214 -21.55 -4.79 -6.29
N ASP A 215 -21.65 -5.25 -7.54
CA ASP A 215 -20.49 -5.41 -8.43
C ASP A 215 -19.80 -4.07 -8.74
N ALA A 216 -20.58 -2.99 -8.90
CA ALA A 216 -20.05 -1.64 -9.08
C ALA A 216 -19.32 -1.14 -7.82
N ALA A 217 -19.87 -1.40 -6.63
CA ALA A 217 -19.24 -1.05 -5.35
C ALA A 217 -17.90 -1.76 -5.17
N ILE A 218 -17.79 -3.05 -5.52
CA ILE A 218 -16.52 -3.79 -5.49
C ILE A 218 -15.51 -3.17 -6.45
N LYS A 219 -15.92 -2.81 -7.67
CA LYS A 219 -15.04 -2.16 -8.65
C LYS A 219 -14.54 -0.80 -8.15
N LEU A 220 -15.41 0.01 -7.55
CA LEU A 220 -15.05 1.28 -6.90
C LEU A 220 -14.00 1.05 -5.81
N ALA A 221 -14.25 0.10 -4.91
CA ALA A 221 -13.32 -0.23 -3.82
C ALA A 221 -11.94 -0.69 -4.33
N LYS A 222 -11.86 -1.24 -5.56
CA LYS A 222 -10.63 -1.71 -6.22
C LYS A 222 -9.85 -0.64 -6.98
N LEU A 223 -10.41 0.57 -7.19
CA LEU A 223 -9.74 1.64 -7.95
C LEU A 223 -8.32 2.00 -7.50
N PRO A 224 -7.98 2.00 -6.20
CA PRO A 224 -6.61 2.28 -5.77
C PRO A 224 -5.57 1.28 -6.28
N ASP A 225 -5.97 0.15 -6.87
CA ASP A 225 -5.04 -0.78 -7.48
C ASP A 225 -4.26 -0.17 -8.64
N GLY A 226 -4.93 0.64 -9.48
CA GLY A 226 -4.34 1.33 -10.63
C GLY A 226 -3.43 2.51 -10.25
N ILE A 227 -3.51 2.98 -9.01
CA ILE A 227 -2.64 4.05 -8.49
C ILE A 227 -1.31 3.40 -8.05
N ARG A 228 -0.33 3.40 -8.97
CA ARG A 228 1.01 2.83 -8.77
C ARG A 228 2.09 3.81 -9.20
N GLY A 229 3.32 3.52 -8.80
CA GLY A 229 4.50 4.33 -9.15
C GLY A 229 4.64 5.61 -8.33
N TYR A 230 5.52 6.49 -8.79
CA TYR A 230 5.92 7.73 -8.12
C TYR A 230 5.76 8.92 -9.06
N GLY A 231 5.66 10.14 -8.50
CA GLY A 231 5.57 11.40 -9.23
C GLY A 231 4.52 11.38 -10.34
N HIS A 232 4.94 11.69 -11.57
CA HIS A 232 4.05 11.81 -12.75
C HIS A 232 3.35 10.49 -13.12
N VAL A 233 3.95 9.32 -12.85
CA VAL A 233 3.30 8.01 -13.10
C VAL A 233 2.08 7.86 -12.20
N ARG A 234 2.23 8.21 -10.92
CA ARG A 234 1.14 8.15 -9.96
C ARG A 234 0.07 9.18 -10.23
N ALA A 235 0.45 10.40 -10.61
CA ALA A 235 -0.49 11.45 -11.00
C ALA A 235 -1.40 11.00 -12.15
N ARG A 236 -0.83 10.36 -13.18
CA ARG A 236 -1.60 9.74 -14.27
C ARG A 236 -2.52 8.62 -13.78
N GLY A 237 -2.04 7.76 -12.87
CA GLY A 237 -2.85 6.71 -12.24
C GLY A 237 -4.04 7.27 -11.46
N ILE A 238 -3.86 8.37 -10.72
CA ILE A 238 -4.94 9.07 -10.01
C ILE A 238 -5.95 9.65 -11.00
N ALA A 239 -5.50 10.28 -12.08
CA ALA A 239 -6.38 10.83 -13.10
C ALA A 239 -7.22 9.73 -13.77
N ALA A 240 -6.61 8.60 -14.12
CA ALA A 240 -7.32 7.45 -14.68
C ALA A 240 -8.33 6.85 -13.69
N ALA A 241 -7.95 6.70 -12.41
CA ALA A 241 -8.84 6.20 -11.38
C ALA A 241 -10.08 7.11 -11.19
N ARG A 242 -9.90 8.43 -11.23
CA ARG A 242 -11.01 9.40 -11.15
C ARG A 242 -11.98 9.30 -12.31
N GLU A 243 -11.50 8.99 -13.50
CA GLU A 243 -12.40 8.82 -14.64
C GLU A 243 -13.22 7.54 -14.53
N GLN A 244 -12.59 6.44 -14.08
CA GLN A 244 -13.31 5.20 -13.77
C GLN A 244 -14.30 5.36 -12.61
N GLU A 245 -13.94 6.14 -11.59
CA GLU A 245 -14.81 6.48 -10.46
C GLU A 245 -16.12 7.09 -10.95
N LYS A 246 -16.07 8.11 -11.81
CA LYS A 246 -17.27 8.76 -12.35
C LYS A 246 -18.20 7.76 -13.05
N VAL A 247 -17.65 6.95 -13.95
CA VAL A 247 -18.43 5.94 -14.71
C VAL A 247 -19.12 4.93 -13.79
N LEU A 248 -18.44 4.51 -12.72
CA LEU A 248 -18.99 3.56 -11.76
C LEU A 248 -20.03 4.22 -10.84
N LEU A 249 -19.82 5.47 -10.43
CA LEU A 249 -20.81 6.24 -9.67
C LEU A 249 -22.08 6.50 -10.49
N GLU A 250 -21.96 6.80 -11.78
CA GLU A 250 -23.13 6.88 -12.68
C GLU A 250 -23.90 5.57 -12.74
N THR A 251 -23.20 4.43 -12.70
CA THR A 251 -23.84 3.10 -12.65
C THR A 251 -24.66 2.93 -11.38
N LEU A 252 -24.15 3.39 -10.22
CA LEU A 252 -24.88 3.35 -8.95
C LEU A 252 -26.07 4.32 -8.89
N GLN A 253 -26.06 5.38 -9.69
CA GLN A 253 -27.14 6.37 -9.73
C GLN A 253 -28.29 5.96 -10.65
N ARG A 254 -28.11 4.95 -11.51
CA ARG A 254 -29.19 4.47 -12.38
C ARG A 254 -30.28 3.82 -11.53
N ARG A 255 -31.52 4.30 -11.66
CA ARG A 255 -32.68 3.68 -10.99
C ARG A 255 -32.88 2.26 -11.50
N VAL A 256 -32.79 1.29 -10.60
CA VAL A 256 -33.24 -0.08 -10.84
C VAL A 256 -34.77 -0.08 -10.76
N ILE A 257 -35.44 -0.20 -11.91
CA ILE A 257 -36.89 -0.41 -11.95
C ILE A 257 -37.11 -1.91 -11.78
N ALA A 258 -37.54 -2.34 -10.59
CA ALA A 258 -37.97 -3.71 -10.37
C ALA A 258 -39.21 -3.99 -11.21
N LEU A 259 -39.07 -4.76 -12.29
CA LEU A 259 -40.21 -5.32 -13.01
C LEU A 259 -40.90 -6.31 -12.07
N LYS A 260 -42.02 -5.90 -11.48
CA LYS A 260 -42.90 -6.83 -10.75
C LYS A 260 -43.26 -7.96 -11.73
N LYS A 261 -42.95 -9.20 -11.35
CA LYS A 261 -43.46 -10.39 -12.04
C LYS A 261 -44.98 -10.22 -12.16
N ALA A 262 -45.48 -10.15 -13.39
CA ALA A 262 -46.90 -10.31 -13.66
C ALA A 262 -47.32 -11.71 -13.15
N ALA A 263 -48.46 -11.73 -12.45
CA ALA A 263 -49.00 -12.86 -11.70
C ALA A 263 -49.14 -14.14 -12.53
#